data_AF-A8LWL8-F1
#
_entry.id   AF-A8LWL8-F1
#
_cell.length_a   1.000
_cell.length_b   1.000
_cell.length_c   1.000
_cell.angle_alpha   90.00
_cell.angle_beta   90.00
_cell.angle_gamma   90.00
#
_symmetry.space_group_name_H-M   'P 1'
#
loop_
_entity.id
_entity.type
_entity.pdbx_description
1 polymer ?
#
loop_
_entity_poly.entity_id
_entity_poly.type
_entity_poly.pdbx_seq_one_letter_code
_entity_poly.pdbx_strand_id
1 'polypeptide(L)' 'MSMIDRIRNRRDASRRARAIERALRSANSPAVRDEILTIAQRQMY' A
#
# COMPACT_ATOMS: atom_id res chain seq x y z
N MET A 1 19.61 -10.99 8.12
CA MET A 1 18.18 -10.60 8.20
C MET A 1 17.52 -11.42 9.30
N SER A 2 17.20 -10.81 10.44
CA SER A 2 16.67 -11.52 11.61
C SER A 2 15.22 -11.99 11.38
N MET A 3 14.79 -13.03 12.10
CA MET A 3 13.38 -13.47 12.11
C MET A 3 12.43 -12.35 12.54
N ILE A 4 12.89 -11.47 13.44
CA ILE A 4 12.17 -10.26 13.86
C ILE A 4 12.01 -9.29 12.69
N ASP A 5 13.06 -9.06 11.88
CA ASP A 5 13.00 -8.18 10.72
C ASP A 5 12.05 -8.72 9.66
N ARG A 6 12.02 -10.05 9.47
CA ARG A 6 11.05 -10.72 8.58
C ARG A 6 9.60 -10.46 9.01
N ILE A 7 9.31 -10.57 10.31
CA ILE A 7 7.97 -10.31 10.85
C ILE A 7 7.59 -8.83 10.72
N ARG A 8 8.53 -7.90 11.00
CA ARG A 8 8.29 -6.46 10.81
C ARG A 8 7.99 -6.13 9.35
N ASN A 9 8.82 -6.60 8.42
CA ASN A 9 8.62 -6.35 6.99
C ASN A 9 7.28 -6.89 6.50
N ARG A 10 6.87 -8.09 6.94
CA ARG A 10 5.56 -8.66 6.60
C ARG A 10 4.41 -7.81 7.16
N ARG A 11 4.53 -7.31 8.39
CA ARG A 11 3.50 -6.45 9.00
C ARG A 11 3.41 -5.11 8.30
N ASP A 12 4.53 -4.50 7.94
CA ASP A 12 4.54 -3.22 7.26
C ASP A 12 4.01 -3.33 5.83
N ALA A 13 4.34 -4.40 5.11
CA ALA A 13 3.70 -4.71 3.83
C ALA A 13 2.17 -4.86 3.96
N SER A 14 1.70 -5.59 4.98
CA SER A 14 0.26 -5.74 5.25
C SER A 14 -0.43 -4.43 5.65
N ARG A 15 0.27 -3.53 6.37
CA ARG A 15 -0.24 -2.19 6.70
C ARG A 15 -0.37 -1.32 5.46
N ARG A 16 0.66 -1.30 4.60
CA ARG A 16 0.65 -0.54 3.33
C ARG A 16 -0.48 -1.01 2.41
N ALA A 17 -0.64 -2.32 2.24
CA ALA A 17 -1.72 -2.88 1.43
C ALA A 17 -3.11 -2.43 1.91
N ARG A 18 -3.36 -2.46 3.23
CA ARG A 18 -4.63 -1.99 3.82
C ARG A 18 -4.85 -0.49 3.64
N ALA A 19 -3.80 0.31 3.75
CA ALA A 19 -3.89 1.75 3.52
C ALA A 19 -4.29 2.06 2.06
N ILE A 20 -3.68 1.36 1.09
CA ILE A 20 -4.01 1.48 -0.34
C ILE A 20 -5.45 1.05 -0.59
N GLU A 21 -5.87 -0.11 -0.07
CA GLU A 21 -7.25 -0.58 -0.23
C GLU A 21 -8.27 0.43 0.32
N ARG A 22 -7.99 1.01 1.50
CA ARG A 22 -8.85 2.03 2.10
C ARG A 22 -8.92 3.28 1.24
N ALA A 23 -7.78 3.74 0.73
CA ALA A 23 -7.72 4.91 -0.17
C ALA A 23 -8.53 4.66 -1.45
N LEU A 24 -8.38 3.49 -2.07
CA LEU A 24 -9.13 3.09 -3.27
C LEU A 24 -10.63 2.99 -3.01
N ARG A 25 -11.07 2.50 -1.84
CA ARG A 25 -12.49 2.49 -1.45
C ARG A 25 -13.06 3.88 -1.21
N SER A 26 -12.27 4.80 -0.66
CA SER A 26 -12.72 6.17 -0.40
C SER A 26 -12.68 7.07 -1.63
N ALA A 27 -11.96 6.66 -2.69
CA ALA A 27 -11.84 7.45 -3.91
C ALA A 27 -13.12 7.36 -4.74
N ASN A 28 -13.85 8.48 -4.80
CA ASN A 28 -15.08 8.60 -5.59
C ASN A 28 -14.84 9.05 -7.03
N SER A 29 -13.60 9.39 -7.39
CA SER A 29 -13.20 9.80 -8.74
C SER A 29 -12.28 8.76 -9.37
N PRO A 30 -12.55 8.32 -10.61
CA PRO A 30 -11.65 7.45 -11.35
C PRO A 30 -10.22 8.00 -11.46
N ALA A 31 -10.06 9.30 -11.69
CA ALA A 31 -8.74 9.93 -11.81
C ALA A 31 -7.92 9.83 -10.52
N VAL A 32 -8.57 10.06 -9.37
CA VAL A 32 -7.92 9.93 -8.06
C VAL A 32 -7.53 8.47 -7.77
N ARG A 33 -8.35 7.51 -8.25
CA ARG A 33 -8.04 6.09 -8.12
C ARG A 33 -6.78 5.71 -8.90
N ASP A 34 -6.61 6.23 -10.12
CA ASP A 34 -5.42 6.01 -10.94
C ASP A 34 -4.16 6.63 -10.32
N GLU A 35 -4.29 7.82 -9.73
CA GLU A 35 -3.19 8.45 -8.97
C GLU A 35 -2.77 7.58 -7.77
N ILE A 36 -3.72 7.07 -6.99
CA ILE A 36 -3.44 6.17 -5.86
C ILE A 36 -2.70 4.91 -6.34
N LEU A 37 -3.13 4.31 -7.45
CA LEU A 37 -2.46 3.15 -8.04
C LEU A 37 -1.04 3.49 -8.50
N THR A 38 -0.84 4.64 -9.14
CA THR A 38 0.47 5.10 -9.62
C THR A 38 1.43 5.32 -8.46
N ILE A 39 0.97 5.96 -7.39
CA ILE A 39 1.78 6.20 -6.18
C ILE A 39 2.10 4.87 -5.48
N ALA A 40 1.12 3.97 -5.36
CA ALA A 40 1.31 2.65 -4.75
C ALA A 40 2.37 1.83 -5.50
N GLN A 41 2.33 1.83 -6.84
CA GLN A 41 3.32 1.15 -7.67
C GLN A 41 4.74 1.72 -7.45
N ARG A 42 4.87 3.05 -7.38
CA ARG A 42 6.18 3.71 -7.11
C ARG A 42 6.76 3.36 -5.74
N GLN A 43 5.93 3.05 -4.74
CA GLN A 43 6.40 2.66 -3.40
C GLN A 43 6.74 1.17 -3.27
N MET A 44 6.40 0.34 -4.25
CA MET A 44 6.72 -1.09 -4.26
C MET A 44 8.03 -1.41 -4.99
N TYR A 45 8.55 -0.48 -5.81
CA TYR A 45 9.91 -0.50 -6.35
C TYR A 45 10.90 0.11 -5.35
#